data_AF-A0A920E203-F1
#
_entry.id   AF-A0A920E203-F1
#
_cell.length_a   1.000
_cell.length_b   1.000
_cell.length_c   1.000
_cell.angle_alpha   90.00
_cell.angle_beta   90.00
_cell.angle_gamma   90.00
#
_symmetry.space_group_name_H-M   'P 1'
#
loop_
_entity.id
_entity.type
_entity.pdbx_description
1 polymer ?
#
loop_
_entity_poly.entity_id
_entity_poly.type
_entity_poly.pdbx_seq_one_letter_code
_entity_poly.pdbx_strand_id
1 'polypeptide(L)' 'MNWYCKHTWSKASVNTLWCLLGCSIGDFGTIFYFQNIEHALLTWQVMSLAIVNGLLTSILLETFILSRQMFERGF' A
#
# COMPACT_ATOMS: atom_id res chain seq x y z
N MET A 1 -7.94 -18.94 20.92
CA MET A 1 -7.53 -18.49 19.58
C MET A 1 -7.24 -19.71 18.71
N ASN A 2 -8.05 -19.99 17.69
CA ASN A 2 -7.81 -21.13 16.79
C ASN A 2 -7.14 -20.62 15.51
N TRP A 3 -5.83 -20.83 15.38
CA TRP A 3 -5.00 -20.34 14.26
C TRP A 3 -5.32 -21.01 12.91
N TYR A 4 -6.20 -22.02 12.88
CA TYR A 4 -6.64 -22.72 11.67
C TYR A 4 -7.99 -22.23 11.13
N CYS A 5 -8.55 -21.15 11.69
CA CYS A 5 -9.83 -20.64 11.23
C CYS A 5 -9.68 -19.99 9.84
N LYS A 6 -10.13 -20.69 8.79
CA LYS A 6 -10.04 -20.25 7.38
C LYS A 6 -10.62 -18.86 7.14
N HIS A 7 -11.71 -18.52 7.82
CA HIS A 7 -12.37 -17.22 7.65
C HIS A 7 -11.47 -16.05 8.07
N THR A 8 -10.78 -16.16 9.22
CA THR A 8 -9.84 -15.12 9.70
C THR A 8 -8.61 -15.03 8.80
N TRP A 9 -8.07 -16.17 8.36
CA TRP A 9 -6.92 -16.23 7.44
C TRP A 9 -7.22 -15.61 6.08
N SER A 10 -8.37 -15.91 5.49
CA SER A 10 -8.78 -15.34 4.20
C SER A 10 -8.92 -13.82 4.28
N LYS A 11 -9.34 -13.29 5.43
CA LYS A 11 -9.49 -11.85 5.62
C LYS A 11 -8.14 -11.16 5.80
N ALA A 12 -7.24 -11.76 6.57
CA ALA A 12 -5.88 -11.27 6.75
C ALA A 12 -5.10 -11.25 5.42
N SER A 13 -5.19 -12.31 4.61
CA SER A 13 -4.51 -12.36 3.31
C SER A 13 -4.99 -11.28 2.34
N VAL A 14 -6.29 -10.96 2.35
CA VAL A 14 -6.84 -9.88 1.51
C VAL A 14 -6.31 -8.52 1.97
N ASN A 15 -6.25 -8.24 3.27
CA ASN A 15 -5.66 -6.97 3.77
C ASN A 15 -4.19 -6.83 3.38
N THR A 16 -3.40 -7.90 3.57
CA THR A 16 -1.99 -7.92 3.16
C THR A 16 -1.84 -7.70 1.65
N LEU A 17 -2.72 -8.30 0.84
CA LEU A 17 -2.69 -8.14 -0.61
C LEU A 17 -2.99 -6.70 -1.03
N TRP A 18 -3.94 -6.03 -0.37
CA TRP A 18 -4.22 -4.60 -0.62
C TRP A 18 -3.05 -3.69 -0.23
N CYS A 19 -2.40 -3.99 0.90
CA CYS A 19 -1.19 -3.28 1.32
C CYS A 19 -0.05 -3.45 0.30
N LEU A 20 0.21 -4.68 -0.15
CA LEU A 20 1.23 -4.98 -1.16
C LEU A 20 0.94 -4.31 -2.50
N LEU A 21 -0.34 -4.28 -2.92
CA LEU A 21 -0.77 -3.53 -4.10
C LEU A 21 -0.49 -2.03 -3.94
N GLY A 22 -0.86 -1.44 -2.80
CA GLY A 22 -0.63 -0.02 -2.53
C GLY A 22 0.84 0.37 -2.53
N CYS A 23 1.71 -0.41 -1.87
CA CYS A 23 3.16 -0.18 -1.90
C CYS A 23 3.73 -0.30 -3.31
N SER A 24 3.37 -1.36 -4.05
CA SER A 24 3.88 -1.56 -5.41
C SER A 24 3.53 -0.40 -6.33
N ILE A 25 2.29 0.11 -6.27
CA ILE A 25 1.85 1.24 -7.08
C ILE A 25 2.64 2.51 -6.74
N GLY A 26 2.87 2.80 -5.45
CA GLY A 26 3.62 3.98 -5.02
C GLY A 26 5.11 3.91 -5.36
N ASP A 27 5.73 2.74 -5.19
CA ASP A 27 7.14 2.51 -5.55
C ASP A 27 7.34 2.65 -7.07
N PHE A 28 6.51 1.98 -7.88
CA PHE A 28 6.59 2.09 -9.34
C PHE A 28 6.29 3.50 -9.83
N GLY A 29 5.27 4.17 -9.27
CA GLY A 29 4.93 5.54 -9.65
C GLY A 29 6.08 6.52 -9.37
N THR A 30 6.73 6.37 -8.20
CA THR A 30 7.87 7.22 -7.83
C THR A 30 9.07 6.93 -8.72
N ILE A 31 9.42 5.67 -8.93
CA ILE A 31 10.54 5.27 -9.79
C ILE A 31 10.30 5.64 -11.28
N PHE A 32 9.06 5.56 -11.76
CA PHE A 32 8.70 5.96 -13.13
C PHE A 32 8.76 7.48 -13.31
N TYR A 33 8.23 8.25 -12.35
CA TYR A 33 8.31 9.71 -12.35
C TYR A 33 9.76 10.18 -12.39
N PHE A 34 10.59 9.58 -11.54
CA PHE A 34 12.03 9.84 -11.49
C PHE A 34 12.83 9.17 -12.64
N GLN A 35 12.19 8.54 -13.62
CA GLN A 35 12.88 8.13 -14.85
C GLN A 35 12.52 9.04 -16.03
N ASN A 36 11.41 9.76 -15.97
CA ASN A 36 10.94 10.62 -17.06
C ASN A 36 11.37 12.08 -16.93
N ILE A 37 11.81 12.49 -15.74
CA ILE A 37 12.28 13.85 -15.46
C ILE A 37 13.81 13.81 -15.38
N GLU A 38 14.51 14.91 -15.70
CA GLU A 38 15.91 15.04 -15.31
C GLU A 38 16.01 15.64 -13.91
N HIS A 39 16.72 14.97 -13.02
CA HIS A 39 16.88 15.44 -11.63
C HIS A 39 18.27 15.10 -11.11
N ALA A 40 18.84 16.06 -10.38
CA ALA A 40 20.17 15.94 -9.77
C ALA A 40 20.17 15.22 -8.42
N LEU A 41 19.06 14.55 -8.05
CA LEU A 41 18.94 13.83 -6.78
C LEU A 41 19.75 12.54 -6.83
N LEU A 42 20.46 12.22 -5.74
CA LEU A 42 21.13 10.94 -5.64
C LEU A 42 20.11 9.80 -5.54
N THR A 43 20.47 8.64 -6.07
CA THR A 43 19.64 7.43 -6.08
C THR A 43 19.11 7.04 -4.69
N TRP A 44 19.90 7.22 -3.63
CA TRP A 44 19.47 6.90 -2.25
C TRP A 44 18.30 7.76 -1.78
N GLN A 45 18.22 9.02 -2.22
CA GLN A 45 17.12 9.92 -1.86
C GLN A 45 15.85 9.50 -2.59
N VAL A 46 15.97 9.18 -3.88
CA VAL A 46 14.85 8.69 -4.70
C VAL A 46 14.29 7.39 -4.15
N MET A 47 15.15 6.44 -3.74
CA MET A 47 14.72 5.19 -3.13
C MET A 47 14.01 5.42 -1.78
N SER A 48 14.53 6.34 -0.96
CA SER A 48 13.89 6.69 0.31
C SER A 48 12.50 7.32 0.10
N LEU A 49 12.38 8.21 -0.89
CA LEU A 49 11.12 8.81 -1.33
C LEU A 49 10.14 7.76 -1.87
N ALA A 50 10.63 6.79 -2.67
CA ALA A 50 9.81 5.70 -3.18
C ALA A 50 9.19 4.90 -2.03
N ILE A 51 9.99 4.46 -1.06
CA ILE A 51 9.52 3.70 0.11
C ILE A 51 8.47 4.50 0.91
N VAL A 52 8.73 5.78 1.17
CA VAL A 52 7.78 6.63 1.92
C VAL A 52 6.47 6.78 1.13
N ASN A 53 6.53 7.03 -0.17
CA ASN A 53 5.36 7.14 -1.02
C ASN A 53 4.59 5.81 -1.12
N GLY A 54 5.28 4.68 -1.26
CA GLY A 54 4.69 3.35 -1.26
C GLY A 54 3.94 3.03 0.03
N LEU A 55 4.54 3.35 1.18
CA LEU A 55 3.87 3.18 2.48
C LEU A 55 2.65 4.10 2.61
N LEU A 56 2.76 5.37 2.19
CA LEU A 56 1.63 6.30 2.21
C LEU A 56 0.48 5.83 1.33
N THR A 57 0.75 5.38 0.09
CA THR A 57 -0.29 4.86 -0.81
C THR A 57 -0.94 3.60 -0.27
N SER A 58 -0.16 2.72 0.35
CA SER A 58 -0.68 1.54 1.05
C SER A 58 -1.63 1.90 2.20
N ILE A 59 -1.22 2.78 3.11
CA ILE A 59 -2.04 3.21 4.25
C ILE A 59 -3.33 3.90 3.78
N LEU A 60 -3.24 4.78 2.78
CA LEU A 60 -4.42 5.46 2.22
C LEU A 60 -5.42 4.47 1.61
N LEU A 61 -4.93 3.49 0.86
CA LEU A 61 -5.76 2.49 0.20
C LEU A 61 -6.42 1.56 1.22
N GLU A 62 -5.67 1.07 2.22
CA GLU A 62 -6.22 0.26 3.30
C GLU A 62 -7.26 1.05 4.11
N THR A 63 -6.95 2.30 4.46
CA THR A 63 -7.88 3.19 5.19
C THR A 63 -9.17 3.44 4.40
N PHE A 64 -9.06 3.66 3.09
CA PHE A 64 -10.24 3.82 2.22
C PHE A 64 -11.11 2.56 2.19
N ILE A 65 -10.50 1.39 2.01
CA ILE A 65 -11.22 0.11 2.00
C ILE A 65 -11.88 -0.16 3.35
N LEU A 66 -11.16 0.05 4.45
CA LEU A 66 -11.70 -0.13 5.80
C LEU A 66 -12.84 0.85 6.08
N SER A 67 -12.71 2.11 5.67
CA SER A 67 -13.79 3.11 5.78
C SER A 67 -15.04 2.66 5.02
N ARG A 68 -14.90 2.12 3.81
CA ARG A 68 -16.00 1.57 3.03
C ARG A 68 -16.62 0.33 3.67
N GLN A 69 -15.80 -0.59 4.18
CA GLN A 69 -16.29 -1.78 4.87
C GLN A 69 -17.01 -1.44 6.19
N MET A 70 -16.57 -0.41 6.91
CA MET A 70 -17.28 0.06 8.10
C MET A 70 -18.62 0.69 7.75
N PHE A 71 -18.68 1.47 6.67
CA PHE A 71 -19.93 2.01 6.15
C PHE A 71 -20.91 0.91 5.72
N GLU A 72 -20.44 -0.13 5.02
CA GLU A 72 -21.28 -1.27 4.63
C GLU A 72 -21.70 -2.17 5.80
N ARG A 73 -20.88 -2.25 6.87
CA ARG A 73 -21.21 -3.05 8.07
C ARG A 73 -22.18 -2.38 9.03
N GLY A 74 -22.78 -1.25 8.64
CA GLY A 74 -23.86 -0.62 9.37
C GLY A 74 -23.37 0.09 10.63
N PHE A 75 -22.97 1.34 10.43
CA PHE A 75 -23.72 2.42 11.08
C PHE A 75 -24.95 2.74 10.24
#